data_AF-A0A9D8IRZ9-F1
#
_entry.id   AF-A0A9D8IRZ9-F1
#
_cell.length_a   1.000
_cell.length_b   1.000
_cell.length_c   1.000
_cell.angle_alpha   90.00
_cell.angle_beta   90.00
_cell.angle_gamma   90.00
#
_symmetry.space_group_name_H-M   'P 1'
#
loop_
_entity.id
_entity.type
_entity.pdbx_description
1 polymer ?
#
loop_
_entity_poly.entity_id
_entity_poly.type
_entity_poly.pdbx_seq_one_letter_code
_entity_poly.pdbx_strand_id
1 'polypeptide(L)'
;MTLDDRGRLVALAPLDLRREMMPTQDLAPSTPPRPEETARAVRLALVAAPILLVSAAVPVLLFALGSIPRWLLISLVVPLGLVEALVAVHIARRAHAAKIAHRLTAAGRCGSCAHDLAGLRAEADGCRVCPECGAAWK
;
A
#
# COMPACT_ATOMS: atom_id res chain seq x y z
N MET A 1 -36.37 31.85 16.53
CA MET A 1 -35.62 32.32 15.34
C MET A 1 -34.32 32.92 15.82
N THR A 2 -33.19 32.58 15.22
CA THR A 2 -31.87 33.13 15.59
C THR A 2 -31.21 33.70 14.34
N LEU A 3 -30.49 34.80 14.48
CA LEU A 3 -29.70 35.41 13.41
C LEU A 3 -28.41 34.59 13.24
N ASP A 4 -28.04 34.22 12.02
CA ASP A 4 -26.70 33.67 11.75
C ASP A 4 -25.64 34.78 11.72
N ASP A 5 -24.36 34.41 11.75
CA ASP A 5 -23.23 35.35 11.74
C ASP A 5 -23.09 36.16 10.43
N ARG A 6 -23.95 35.90 9.44
CA ARG A 6 -24.07 36.64 8.17
C ARG A 6 -25.33 37.50 8.13
N GLY A 7 -26.00 37.68 9.26
CA GLY A 7 -27.18 38.52 9.40
C GLY A 7 -28.44 37.94 8.75
N ARG A 8 -28.45 36.66 8.36
CA ARG A 8 -29.63 36.02 7.78
C ARG A 8 -30.49 35.40 8.88
N LEU A 9 -31.80 35.64 8.79
CA LEU A 9 -32.79 35.00 9.65
C LEU A 9 -32.96 33.55 9.22
N VAL A 10 -32.52 32.61 10.06
CA VAL A 10 -32.72 31.18 9.83
C VAL A 10 -33.79 30.67 10.78
N ALA A 11 -34.80 29.99 10.23
CA ALA A 11 -35.80 29.31 11.03
C ALA A 11 -35.12 28.11 11.72
N LEU A 12 -35.07 28.13 13.06
CA LEU A 12 -34.65 26.97 13.83
C LEU A 12 -35.66 25.85 13.55
N ALA A 13 -35.24 24.84 12.80
CA ALA A 13 -36.02 23.63 12.61
C ALA A 13 -36.32 23.01 13.99
N PRO A 14 -37.56 22.53 14.24
CA PRO A 14 -37.95 22.01 15.54
C PRO A 14 -37.06 20.83 15.94
N LEU A 15 -36.49 20.91 17.15
CA LEU A 15 -35.54 19.94 17.73
C LEU A 15 -36.10 18.51 17.83
N ASP A 16 -37.43 18.33 17.75
CA ASP A 16 -38.06 17.01 17.86
C ASP A 16 -37.82 16.11 16.63
N LEU A 17 -37.51 16.66 15.46
CA LEU A 17 -37.14 15.84 14.29
C LEU A 17 -35.74 15.24 14.37
N ARG A 18 -34.90 15.67 15.33
CA ARG A 18 -33.52 15.16 15.47
C ARG A 18 -33.43 13.86 16.28
N ARG A 19 -34.47 13.49 17.03
CA ARG A 19 -34.50 12.23 17.79
C ARG A 19 -34.93 11.03 16.96
N GLU A 20 -35.72 11.23 15.90
CA GLU A 20 -36.16 10.14 15.02
C GLU A 20 -35.22 9.88 13.84
N MET A 21 -34.34 10.84 13.50
CA MET A 21 -33.24 10.65 12.55
C MET A 21 -31.92 10.31 13.25
N MET A 22 -31.98 9.60 14.38
CA MET A 22 -30.82 8.82 14.82
C MET A 22 -30.82 7.60 13.89
N PRO A 23 -29.93 7.53 12.87
CA PRO A 23 -29.85 6.32 12.09
C PRO A 23 -29.61 5.21 13.10
N THR A 24 -30.45 4.17 13.06
CA THR A 24 -30.02 2.83 13.42
C THR A 24 -28.62 2.72 12.87
N GLN A 25 -27.63 2.78 13.76
CA GLN A 25 -26.28 2.39 13.47
C GLN A 25 -26.47 0.96 13.02
N ASP A 26 -26.61 0.80 11.71
CA ASP A 26 -26.47 -0.45 11.02
C ASP A 26 -25.30 -1.10 11.72
N LEU A 27 -25.55 -2.25 12.32
CA LEU A 27 -24.50 -3.23 12.53
C LEU A 27 -23.91 -3.40 11.14
N ALA A 28 -22.87 -2.60 10.85
CA ALA A 28 -22.18 -2.68 9.59
C ALA A 28 -21.78 -4.15 9.52
N PRO A 29 -22.32 -4.93 8.57
CA PRO A 29 -21.95 -6.33 8.44
C PRO A 29 -20.43 -6.31 8.41
N SER A 30 -19.80 -7.04 9.33
CA SER A 30 -18.35 -7.13 9.44
C SER A 30 -17.85 -7.41 8.05
N THR A 31 -17.34 -6.37 7.39
CA THR A 31 -17.02 -6.46 5.98
C THR A 31 -15.93 -7.52 5.95
N PRO A 32 -16.13 -8.66 5.27
CA PRO A 32 -15.14 -9.72 5.29
C PRO A 32 -13.81 -9.07 4.93
N PRO A 33 -12.73 -9.39 5.69
CA PRO A 33 -11.44 -8.72 5.54
C PRO A 33 -11.10 -8.69 4.06
N ARG A 34 -10.87 -7.47 3.53
CA ARG A 34 -10.67 -7.30 2.10
C ARG A 34 -9.51 -8.22 1.69
N PRO A 35 -9.60 -8.95 0.57
CA PRO A 35 -8.55 -9.90 0.15
C PRO A 35 -7.16 -9.25 0.02
N GLU A 36 -7.09 -7.93 -0.06
CA GLU A 36 -5.84 -7.17 -0.02
C GLU A 36 -5.16 -7.19 1.36
N GLU A 37 -5.90 -7.25 2.46
CA GLU A 37 -5.35 -7.26 3.82
C GLU A 37 -4.70 -8.61 4.14
N THR A 38 -5.36 -9.72 3.76
CA THR A 38 -4.79 -11.07 3.90
C THR A 38 -3.55 -11.25 3.03
N ALA A 39 -3.58 -10.78 1.78
CA ALA A 39 -2.40 -10.81 0.91
C ALA A 39 -1.22 -9.99 1.46
N ARG A 40 -1.49 -8.86 2.11
CA ARG A 40 -0.46 -8.01 2.74
C ARG A 40 0.14 -8.68 3.98
N ALA A 41 -0.69 -9.28 4.83
CA ALA A 41 -0.23 -10.02 6.00
C ALA A 41 0.62 -11.24 5.60
N VAL A 42 0.21 -12.00 4.58
CA VAL A 42 0.98 -13.15 4.07
C VAL A 42 2.33 -12.71 3.49
N ARG A 43 2.38 -11.61 2.72
CA ARG A 43 3.65 -11.06 2.22
C ARG A 43 4.57 -10.60 3.33
N LEU A 44 4.03 -9.91 4.34
CA LEU A 44 4.80 -9.49 5.51
C LEU A 44 5.34 -10.70 6.27
N ALA A 45 4.52 -11.74 6.47
CA ALA A 45 4.95 -12.98 7.11
C ALA A 45 6.04 -13.69 6.31
N LEU A 46 5.92 -13.78 4.98
CA LEU A 46 6.93 -14.36 4.09
C LEU A 46 8.28 -13.64 4.14
N VAL A 47 8.28 -12.33 4.36
CA VAL A 47 9.51 -11.53 4.49
C VAL A 47 10.06 -11.56 5.92
N ALA A 48 9.20 -11.44 6.92
CA ALA A 48 9.60 -11.37 8.32
C ALA A 48 10.04 -12.72 8.89
N ALA A 49 9.41 -13.83 8.49
CA ALA A 49 9.73 -15.17 8.98
C ALA A 49 11.20 -15.57 8.76
N PRO A 50 11.81 -15.44 7.56
CA PRO A 50 13.22 -15.80 7.38
C PRO A 50 14.15 -14.85 8.15
N ILE A 51 13.86 -13.55 8.21
CA ILE A 51 14.63 -12.58 9.02
C ILE A 51 14.63 -13.00 10.50
N LEU A 52 13.46 -13.33 11.05
CA LEU A 52 13.32 -13.79 12.43
C LEU A 52 14.01 -15.14 12.65
N LEU A 53 13.93 -16.06 11.69
CA LEU A 53 14.59 -17.35 11.76
C LEU A 53 16.12 -17.20 11.77
N VAL A 54 16.68 -16.42 10.84
CA VAL A 54 18.14 -16.17 10.75
C VAL A 54 18.63 -15.44 11.99
N SER A 55 17.94 -14.37 12.41
CA SER A 55 18.33 -13.61 13.60
C SER A 55 18.30 -14.43 14.89
N ALA A 56 17.38 -15.41 15.01
CA ALA A 56 17.34 -16.34 16.13
C ALA A 56 18.38 -17.48 16.01
N ALA A 57 18.64 -17.97 14.79
CA ALA A 57 19.58 -19.06 14.56
C ALA A 57 21.04 -18.65 14.76
N VAL A 58 21.41 -17.42 14.38
CA VAL A 58 22.79 -16.91 14.49
C VAL A 58 23.36 -17.00 15.91
N PRO A 59 22.73 -16.47 16.98
CA PRO A 59 23.27 -16.57 18.34
C PRO A 59 23.35 -18.02 18.85
N VAL A 60 22.41 -18.88 18.48
CA VAL A 60 22.46 -20.32 18.81
C VAL A 60 23.66 -20.98 18.13
N LEU A 61 23.89 -20.66 16.86
CA LEU A 61 25.02 -21.17 16.07
C LEU A 61 26.36 -20.65 16.63
N LEU A 62 26.43 -19.37 17.00
CA LEU A 62 27.60 -18.74 17.63
C LEU A 62 27.95 -19.40 18.97
N PHE A 63 26.94 -19.74 19.77
CA PHE A 63 27.12 -20.40 21.05
C PHE A 63 27.55 -21.87 20.88
N ALA A 64 26.94 -22.58 19.93
CA ALA A 64 27.23 -24.00 19.68
C ALA A 64 28.60 -24.24 19.04
N LEU A 65 29.09 -23.33 18.19
CA LEU A 65 30.31 -23.51 17.39
C LEU A 65 31.50 -22.71 17.92
N GLY A 66 31.70 -22.67 19.25
CA GLY A 66 32.68 -21.82 19.97
C GLY A 66 34.14 -21.78 19.47
N SER A 67 34.50 -22.52 18.42
CA SER A 67 35.79 -22.52 17.73
C SER A 67 35.82 -21.74 16.39
N ILE A 68 34.68 -21.29 15.86
CA ILE A 68 34.64 -20.59 14.54
C ILE A 68 35.09 -19.13 14.70
N PRO A 69 36.03 -18.66 13.87
CA PRO A 69 36.46 -17.28 13.92
C PRO A 69 35.34 -16.33 13.47
N ARG A 70 35.13 -15.26 14.25
CA ARG A 70 33.99 -14.33 14.10
C ARG A 70 33.84 -13.72 12.70
N TRP A 71 34.94 -13.51 11.98
CA TRP A 71 34.90 -12.94 10.63
C TRP A 71 34.17 -13.83 9.62
N LEU A 72 34.26 -15.15 9.78
CA LEU A 72 33.61 -16.14 8.91
C LEU A 72 32.09 -16.06 9.07
N LEU A 73 31.62 -15.89 10.30
CA LEU A 73 30.21 -15.68 10.61
C LEU A 73 29.69 -14.36 10.04
N ILE A 74 30.45 -13.27 10.19
CA ILE A 74 30.11 -11.98 9.57
C ILE A 74 30.01 -12.13 8.05
N SER A 75 30.97 -12.83 7.43
CA SER A 75 30.99 -13.04 5.98
C SER A 75 29.79 -13.84 5.46
N LEU A 76 29.18 -14.68 6.30
CA LEU A 76 28.00 -15.47 5.95
C LEU A 76 26.68 -14.72 6.23
N VAL A 77 26.57 -14.07 7.39
CA VAL A 77 25.32 -13.43 7.86
C VAL A 77 25.03 -12.14 7.11
N VAL A 78 26.05 -11.31 6.86
CA VAL A 78 25.88 -10.01 6.19
C VAL A 78 25.27 -10.14 4.79
N PRO A 79 25.79 -10.99 3.86
CA PRO A 79 25.20 -11.10 2.54
C PRO A 79 23.79 -11.69 2.59
N LEU A 80 23.51 -12.61 3.50
CA LEU A 80 22.16 -13.19 3.65
C LEU A 80 21.14 -12.11 4.06
N GLY A 81 21.46 -11.32 5.09
CA GLY A 81 20.62 -10.19 5.51
C GLY A 81 20.49 -9.11 4.44
N LEU A 82 21.56 -8.86 3.66
CA LEU A 82 21.51 -7.91 2.55
C LEU A 82 20.57 -8.37 1.43
N VAL A 83 20.63 -9.65 1.06
CA VAL A 83 19.74 -10.23 0.03
C VAL A 83 18.29 -10.15 0.49
N GLU A 84 17.98 -10.49 1.74
CA GLU A 84 16.64 -10.34 2.30
C GLU A 84 16.13 -8.89 2.24
N ALA A 85 16.97 -7.93 2.64
CA ALA A 85 16.63 -6.52 2.58
C ALA A 85 16.36 -6.04 1.14
N LEU A 86 17.19 -6.46 0.17
CA LEU A 86 17.01 -6.10 -1.23
C LEU A 86 15.73 -6.69 -1.81
N VAL A 87 15.41 -7.95 -1.49
CA VAL A 87 14.16 -8.60 -1.91
C VAL A 87 12.96 -7.88 -1.30
N ALA A 88 13.00 -7.56 -0.01
CA ALA A 88 11.94 -6.83 0.67
C ALA A 88 11.69 -5.45 0.03
N VAL A 89 12.75 -4.69 -0.24
CA VAL A 89 12.67 -3.39 -0.92
C VAL A 89 12.11 -3.54 -2.34
N HIS A 90 12.54 -4.57 -3.08
CA HIS A 90 12.06 -4.80 -4.44
C HIS A 90 10.55 -5.13 -4.47
N ILE A 91 10.08 -6.00 -3.58
CA ILE A 91 8.67 -6.36 -3.44
C ILE A 91 7.85 -5.13 -3.04
N ALA A 92 8.33 -4.36 -2.04
CA ALA A 92 7.66 -3.14 -1.60
C ALA A 92 7.55 -2.13 -2.76
N ARG A 93 8.65 -1.87 -3.47
CA ARG A 93 8.66 -0.98 -4.65
C ARG A 93 7.67 -1.43 -5.70
N ARG A 94 7.60 -2.72 -6.04
CA ARG A 94 6.62 -3.24 -7.01
C ARG A 94 5.18 -3.06 -6.53
N ALA A 95 4.91 -3.30 -5.26
CA ALA A 95 3.57 -3.13 -4.70
C ALA A 95 3.11 -1.65 -4.73
N HIS A 96 4.03 -0.73 -4.47
CA HIS A 96 3.76 0.71 -4.57
C HIS A 96 3.66 1.19 -6.03
N ALA A 97 4.47 0.62 -6.93
CA ALA A 97 4.47 0.99 -8.35
C ALA A 97 3.09 0.79 -8.99
N ALA A 98 2.39 -0.30 -8.70
CA ALA A 98 1.03 -0.53 -9.21
C ALA A 98 0.04 0.54 -8.74
N LYS A 99 0.09 0.93 -7.46
CA LYS A 99 -0.78 1.99 -6.90
C LYS A 99 -0.47 3.36 -7.49
N ILE A 100 0.81 3.67 -7.67
CA ILE A 100 1.25 4.93 -8.28
C ILE A 100 0.81 4.97 -9.75
N ALA A 101 1.05 3.89 -10.49
CA ALA A 101 0.64 3.77 -11.89
C ALA A 101 -0.87 3.97 -12.05
N HIS A 102 -1.69 3.30 -11.24
CA HIS A 102 -3.15 3.49 -11.25
C HIS A 102 -3.57 4.92 -10.93
N ARG A 103 -2.92 5.59 -9.97
CA ARG A 103 -3.23 7.00 -9.66
C ARG A 103 -2.86 7.94 -10.80
N LEU A 104 -1.73 7.69 -11.45
CA LEU A 104 -1.29 8.46 -12.61
C LEU A 104 -2.24 8.26 -13.80
N THR A 105 -2.60 7.02 -14.13
CA THR A 105 -3.51 6.75 -15.25
C THR A 105 -4.91 7.30 -15.01
N ALA A 106 -5.42 7.22 -13.78
CA ALA A 106 -6.68 7.87 -13.38
C ALA A 106 -6.63 9.40 -13.51
N ALA A 107 -5.46 10.00 -13.37
CA ALA A 107 -5.21 11.43 -13.60
C ALA A 107 -4.89 11.75 -15.07
N GLY A 108 -5.04 10.80 -16.00
CA GLY A 108 -4.73 10.97 -17.40
C GLY A 108 -3.23 11.03 -17.70
N ARG A 109 -2.36 10.46 -16.86
CA ARG A 109 -0.90 10.41 -17.07
C ARG A 109 -0.38 8.98 -17.18
N CYS A 110 0.74 8.79 -17.87
CA CYS A 110 1.38 7.49 -18.02
C CYS A 110 1.85 6.95 -16.65
N GLY A 111 1.45 5.72 -16.30
CA GLY A 111 1.86 5.08 -15.05
C GLY A 111 3.35 4.73 -14.97
N SER A 112 4.09 4.81 -16.07
CA SER A 112 5.53 4.50 -16.15
C SER A 112 6.42 5.75 -16.15
N CYS A 113 6.17 6.70 -17.06
CA CYS A 113 7.00 7.90 -17.22
C CYS A 113 6.30 9.23 -16.84
N ALA A 114 5.03 9.17 -16.40
CA ALA A 114 4.21 10.33 -16.04
C ALA A 114 3.91 11.35 -17.17
N HIS A 115 4.19 11.01 -18.43
CA HIS A 115 3.77 11.81 -19.60
C HIS A 115 2.25 11.98 -19.66
N ASP A 116 1.77 13.11 -20.17
CA ASP A 116 0.34 13.39 -20.28
C ASP A 116 -0.32 12.53 -21.35
N LEU A 117 -1.41 11.86 -21.00
CA LEU A 117 -2.24 11.06 -21.90
C LEU A 117 -3.58 11.73 -22.18
N ALA A 118 -3.89 12.87 -21.54
CA ALA A 118 -5.13 13.63 -21.72
C ALA A 118 -5.11 14.35 -23.07
N GLY A 119 -5.38 13.60 -24.14
CA GLY A 119 -5.36 14.11 -25.51
C GLY A 119 -4.92 13.06 -26.53
N LEU A 120 -4.30 11.98 -26.07
CA LEU A 120 -4.00 10.84 -26.92
C LEU A 120 -5.28 10.07 -27.24
N ARG A 121 -5.47 9.82 -28.54
CA ARG A 121 -6.57 8.99 -29.04
C ARG A 121 -6.32 7.54 -28.61
N ALA A 122 -7.34 6.90 -28.06
CA ALA A 122 -7.28 5.47 -27.78
C ALA A 122 -7.30 4.67 -29.09
N GLU A 123 -6.53 3.58 -29.13
CA GLU A 123 -6.51 2.62 -30.23
C GLU A 123 -7.79 1.76 -30.24
N ALA A 124 -7.89 0.83 -31.20
CA ALA A 124 -9.09 -0.01 -31.39
C ALA A 124 -9.42 -0.90 -30.18
N ASP A 125 -8.43 -1.20 -29.33
CA ASP A 125 -8.58 -1.98 -28.08
C ASP A 125 -8.98 -1.13 -26.86
N GLY A 126 -9.07 0.20 -27.04
CA GLY A 126 -9.34 1.16 -25.98
C GLY A 126 -8.12 1.55 -25.16
N CYS A 127 -6.92 1.13 -25.53
CA CYS A 127 -5.68 1.53 -24.88
C CYS A 127 -5.13 2.84 -25.47
N ARG A 128 -4.43 3.63 -24.66
CA ARG A 128 -3.57 4.75 -25.09
C ARG A 128 -2.12 4.32 -24.95
N VAL A 129 -1.37 4.37 -26.04
CA VAL A 129 0.08 4.12 -26.05
C VAL A 129 0.81 5.42 -25.74
N CYS A 130 1.67 5.40 -24.73
CA CYS A 130 2.49 6.54 -24.37
C CYS A 130 3.62 6.75 -25.39
N PRO A 131 3.75 7.92 -26.03
CA PRO A 131 4.76 8.15 -27.07
C PRO A 131 6.20 8.17 -26.52
N GLU A 132 6.38 8.46 -25.22
CA GLU A 132 7.70 8.56 -24.59
C GLU A 132 8.31 7.19 -24.25
N CYS A 133 7.50 6.27 -23.70
CA CYS A 133 8.00 5.00 -23.15
C CYS A 133 7.42 3.75 -23.82
N GLY A 134 6.43 3.91 -24.71
CA GLY A 134 5.75 2.81 -25.39
C GLY A 134 4.78 2.00 -24.51
N ALA A 135 4.60 2.35 -23.23
CA ALA A 135 3.64 1.66 -22.37
C ALA A 135 2.19 1.95 -22.79
N ALA A 136 1.33 0.92 -22.75
CA ALA A 136 -0.09 1.03 -23.06
C ALA A 136 -0.95 1.00 -21.78
N TRP A 137 -1.93 1.89 -21.69
CA TRP A 137 -2.83 2.02 -20.54
C TRP A 137 -4.28 2.16 -21.01
N LYS A 138 -5.22 1.59 -20.26
CA LYS A 138 -6.67 1.72 -20.50
C LYS A 138 -7.29 2.77 -19.60
#